data_AF-A0A0F8XHK1-F1
#
_entry.id   AF-A0A0F8XHK1-F1
#
_cell.length_a   1.000
_cell.length_b   1.000
_cell.length_c   1.000
_cell.angle_alpha   90.00
_cell.angle_beta   90.00
_cell.angle_gamma   90.00
#
_symmetry.space_group_name_H-M   'P 1'
#
loop_
_entity.id
_entity.type
_entity.pdbx_description
1 polymer ?
#
loop_
_entity_poly.entity_id
_entity_poly.type
_entity_poly.pdbx_seq_one_letter_code
_entity_poly.pdbx_strand_id
1 'polypeptide(L)'
;FGDPRLPAHFWAKVRIGSAPVHRPDLGPCWEWIAGRNSAGYGCFYDDGKPQIRAHRFAYEKLIGPILVGLEADHLCRLPPCVNPNHIEPVTHRENILRGNTGNTHNSIKTHCPQGHPYGEANTYRYPDGRRSCRACSRSNRRRERKRGRN
;
A
#
# COMPACT_ATOMS: atom_id res chain seq x y z
N PHE A 1 -4.54 25.84 -9.71
CA PHE A 1 -5.01 24.45 -9.89
C PHE A 1 -6.18 24.47 -10.88
N GLY A 2 -6.48 23.38 -11.58
CA GLY A 2 -7.50 23.43 -12.64
C GLY A 2 -6.96 23.16 -14.04
N ASP A 3 -6.12 22.14 -14.23
CA ASP A 3 -5.69 21.72 -15.56
C ASP A 3 -6.92 21.37 -16.42
N PRO A 4 -7.07 21.96 -17.62
CA PRO A 4 -8.26 21.80 -18.46
C PRO A 4 -8.46 20.38 -19.00
N ARG A 5 -7.42 19.53 -18.95
CA ARG A 5 -7.53 18.10 -19.32
C ARG A 5 -8.35 17.30 -18.31
N LEU A 6 -8.57 17.85 -17.11
CA LEU A 6 -9.49 17.31 -16.12
C LEU A 6 -10.78 18.13 -16.09
N PRO A 7 -11.96 17.48 -16.09
CA PRO A 7 -13.23 18.18 -16.19
C PRO A 7 -13.53 18.99 -14.93
N ALA A 8 -14.35 20.05 -15.06
CA ALA A 8 -14.71 20.91 -13.93
C ALA A 8 -15.35 20.13 -12.77
N HIS A 9 -16.16 19.11 -13.07
CA HIS A 9 -16.78 18.27 -12.05
C HIS A 9 -15.77 17.41 -11.27
N PHE A 10 -14.58 17.16 -11.83
CA PHE A 10 -13.47 16.52 -11.11
C PHE A 10 -12.86 17.52 -10.13
N TRP A 11 -12.53 18.73 -10.60
CA TRP A 11 -11.93 19.78 -9.77
C TRP A 11 -12.84 20.23 -8.63
N ALA A 12 -14.16 20.22 -8.82
CA ALA A 12 -15.14 20.49 -7.76
C ALA A 12 -15.05 19.51 -6.58
N LYS A 13 -14.36 18.38 -6.73
CA LYS A 13 -14.17 17.32 -5.73
C LYS A 13 -12.75 17.27 -5.18
N VAL A 14 -11.92 18.27 -5.48
CA VAL A 14 -10.52 18.35 -5.07
C VAL A 14 -10.31 19.57 -4.18
N ARG A 15 -9.66 19.36 -3.03
CA ARG A 15 -9.13 20.41 -2.16
C ARG A 15 -7.61 20.34 -2.15
N ILE A 16 -6.92 21.48 -2.20
CA ILE A 16 -5.47 21.50 -2.00
C ILE A 16 -5.18 21.36 -0.51
N GLY A 17 -4.50 20.27 -0.14
CA GLY A 17 -4.10 19.95 1.22
C GLY A 17 -2.65 20.32 1.52
N SER A 18 -2.12 19.75 2.59
CA SER A 18 -0.71 19.90 2.98
C SER A 18 0.21 18.95 2.21
N ALA A 19 1.52 19.23 2.25
CA ALA A 19 2.52 18.27 1.78
C ALA A 19 2.58 17.04 2.71
N PRO A 20 2.87 15.83 2.18
CA PRO A 20 2.89 14.62 2.98
C PRO A 20 4.11 14.61 3.92
N VAL A 21 3.89 14.20 5.17
CA VAL A 21 4.92 14.28 6.24
C VAL A 21 6.20 13.52 5.90
N HIS A 22 6.11 12.33 5.29
CA HIS A 22 7.29 11.51 4.96
C HIS A 22 7.92 11.85 3.60
N ARG A 23 7.29 12.71 2.79
CA ARG A 23 7.79 13.17 1.47
C ARG A 23 7.43 14.65 1.22
N PRO A 24 7.90 15.58 2.08
CA PRO A 24 7.51 16.99 1.99
C PRO A 24 7.96 17.65 0.68
N ASP A 25 8.97 17.08 0.02
CA ASP A 25 9.50 17.49 -1.28
C ASP A 25 8.48 17.38 -2.43
N LEU A 26 7.46 16.52 -2.29
CA LEU A 26 6.43 16.35 -3.32
C LEU A 26 5.45 17.54 -3.42
N GLY A 27 5.49 18.48 -2.46
CA GLY A 27 4.52 19.57 -2.37
C GLY A 27 3.12 19.11 -1.94
N PRO A 28 2.10 19.98 -2.04
CA PRO A 28 0.78 19.73 -1.46
C PRO A 28 0.01 18.60 -2.15
N CYS A 29 -0.71 17.80 -1.35
CA CYS A 29 -1.64 16.80 -1.85
C CYS A 29 -2.87 17.45 -2.49
N TRP A 30 -3.42 16.80 -3.51
CA TRP A 30 -4.76 17.13 -4.04
C TRP A 30 -5.75 16.19 -3.38
N GLU A 31 -6.36 16.60 -2.28
CA GLU A 31 -7.23 15.76 -1.47
C GLU A 31 -8.62 15.61 -2.12
N TRP A 32 -9.02 14.37 -2.35
CA TRP A 32 -10.35 14.02 -2.80
C TRP A 32 -11.37 14.17 -1.69
N ILE A 33 -12.34 15.07 -1.85
CA ILE A 33 -13.35 15.37 -0.83
C ILE A 33 -14.72 14.73 -1.10
N ALA A 34 -14.87 14.01 -2.22
CA ALA A 34 -16.10 13.28 -2.55
C ALA A 34 -16.02 11.79 -2.14
N GLY A 35 -16.89 10.96 -2.71
CA GLY A 35 -17.02 9.53 -2.39
C GLY A 35 -15.68 8.76 -2.44
N ARG A 36 -15.49 7.88 -1.45
CA ARG A 36 -14.31 7.03 -1.30
C ARG A 36 -14.76 5.59 -1.10
N ASN A 37 -13.92 4.63 -1.47
CA ASN A 37 -14.19 3.22 -1.15
C ASN A 37 -13.77 2.87 0.29
N SER A 38 -14.00 1.62 0.70
CA SER A 38 -13.61 1.10 2.02
C SER A 38 -12.11 1.20 2.34
N ALA A 39 -11.25 1.23 1.31
CA ALA A 39 -9.80 1.42 1.46
C ALA A 39 -9.37 2.91 1.45
N GLY A 40 -10.33 3.86 1.42
CA GLY A 40 -10.07 5.30 1.50
C GLY A 40 -9.69 5.98 0.18
N TYR A 41 -9.60 5.25 -0.93
CA TYR A 41 -9.30 5.83 -2.23
C TYR A 41 -10.52 6.56 -2.80
N GLY A 42 -10.30 7.75 -3.36
CA GLY A 42 -11.32 8.52 -4.06
C GLY A 42 -11.89 7.80 -5.28
N CYS A 43 -13.21 7.85 -5.42
CA CYS A 43 -13.95 7.29 -6.54
C CYS A 43 -14.98 8.28 -7.07
N PHE A 44 -15.28 8.23 -8.37
CA PHE A 44 -16.35 9.02 -8.98
C PHE A 44 -16.87 8.39 -10.26
N TYR A 45 -17.99 8.92 -10.75
CA TYR A 45 -18.57 8.58 -12.04
C TYR A 45 -18.23 9.70 -13.03
N ASP A 46 -17.64 9.34 -14.16
CA ASP A 46 -17.34 10.23 -15.28
C ASP A 46 -18.37 10.00 -16.37
N ASP A 47 -19.46 10.78 -16.34
CA ASP A 47 -20.56 10.82 -17.32
C ASP A 47 -20.94 9.49 -18.00
N GLY A 48 -21.92 8.79 -17.44
CA GLY A 48 -22.41 7.52 -17.98
C GLY A 48 -21.44 6.33 -17.86
N LYS A 49 -20.20 6.54 -17.39
CA LYS A 49 -19.22 5.47 -17.17
C LYS A 49 -19.37 4.82 -15.80
N PRO A 50 -18.90 3.57 -15.66
CA PRO A 50 -18.74 2.93 -14.36
C PRO A 50 -17.91 3.79 -13.39
N GLN A 51 -18.03 3.50 -12.09
CA GLN A 51 -17.22 4.12 -11.07
C GLN A 51 -15.72 3.91 -11.36
N ILE A 52 -14.94 5.00 -11.35
CA ILE A 52 -13.50 4.99 -11.58
C ILE A 52 -12.72 5.53 -10.37
N ARG A 53 -11.45 5.12 -10.26
CA ARG A 53 -10.51 5.63 -9.26
C ARG A 53 -10.06 7.05 -9.64
N ALA A 54 -10.28 8.01 -8.76
CA ALA A 54 -10.01 9.42 -9.03
C ALA A 54 -8.52 9.71 -9.28
N HIS A 55 -7.61 9.10 -8.50
CA HIS A 55 -6.17 9.30 -8.67
C HIS A 55 -5.65 8.71 -9.99
N ARG A 56 -6.16 7.54 -10.40
CA ARG A 56 -5.80 6.90 -11.67
C ARG A 56 -6.27 7.75 -12.85
N PHE A 57 -7.52 8.23 -12.79
CA PHE A 57 -8.05 9.12 -13.81
C PHE A 57 -7.21 10.40 -13.96
N ALA A 58 -6.82 11.02 -12.85
CA ALA A 58 -5.95 12.21 -12.86
C ALA A 58 -4.59 11.92 -13.51
N TYR A 59 -3.95 10.81 -13.12
CA TYR A 59 -2.68 10.38 -13.69
C TYR A 59 -2.78 10.14 -15.21
N GLU A 60 -3.77 9.37 -15.65
CA GLU A 60 -3.92 9.00 -17.06
C GLU A 60 -4.23 10.20 -17.96
N LYS A 61 -4.97 11.19 -17.46
CA LYS A 61 -5.29 12.41 -18.22
C LYS A 61 -4.14 13.42 -18.27
N LEU A 62 -3.31 13.48 -17.24
CA LEU A 62 -2.27 14.51 -17.09
C LEU A 62 -0.86 14.04 -17.46
N ILE A 63 -0.56 12.76 -17.27
CA ILE A 63 0.76 12.17 -17.51
C ILE A 63 0.68 11.14 -18.65
N GLY A 64 -0.19 10.14 -18.54
CA GLY A 64 -0.33 9.11 -19.56
C GLY A 64 -0.81 7.76 -19.01
N PRO A 65 -1.05 6.78 -19.90
CA PRO A 65 -1.65 5.51 -19.53
C PRO A 65 -0.80 4.73 -18.52
N ILE A 66 -1.45 4.17 -17.49
CA ILE A 66 -0.82 3.18 -16.63
C ILE A 66 -0.91 1.83 -17.31
N LEU A 67 0.23 1.31 -17.76
CA LEU A 67 0.33 0.05 -18.51
C LEU A 67 -0.26 -1.13 -17.74
N VAL A 68 -0.72 -2.13 -18.48
CA VAL A 68 -1.26 -3.39 -17.92
C VAL A 68 -0.20 -4.03 -17.01
N GLY A 69 -0.63 -4.50 -15.84
CA GLY A 69 0.25 -5.10 -14.83
C GLY A 69 0.88 -4.10 -13.86
N LEU A 70 0.68 -2.79 -14.06
CA LEU A 70 1.11 -1.74 -13.13
C LEU A 70 -0.05 -1.19 -12.30
N GLU A 71 0.29 -0.79 -11.08
CA GLU A 71 -0.60 -0.20 -10.08
C GLU A 71 -0.16 1.23 -9.78
N ALA A 72 -1.13 2.12 -9.51
CA ALA A 72 -0.87 3.50 -9.11
C ALA A 72 -0.52 3.56 -7.62
N ASP A 73 0.77 3.60 -7.28
CA ASP A 73 1.25 3.71 -5.90
C ASP A 73 1.33 5.17 -5.45
N HIS A 74 0.76 5.47 -4.28
CA HIS A 74 0.85 6.79 -3.66
C HIS A 74 2.19 6.96 -2.94
N LEU A 75 3.10 7.73 -3.56
CA LEU A 75 4.33 8.18 -2.91
C LEU A 75 4.04 8.97 -1.63
N CYS A 76 2.90 9.67 -1.59
CA CYS A 76 2.42 10.46 -0.46
C CYS A 76 1.63 9.66 0.60
N ARG A 77 1.49 8.33 0.46
CA ARG A 77 0.80 7.42 1.40
C ARG A 77 -0.58 7.90 1.89
N LEU A 78 -1.24 8.73 1.09
CA LEU A 78 -2.53 9.34 1.39
C LEU A 78 -3.53 8.87 0.32
N PRO A 79 -4.34 7.82 0.59
CA PRO A 79 -5.29 7.27 -0.37
C PRO A 79 -6.24 8.27 -1.05
N PRO A 80 -6.72 9.35 -0.38
CA PRO A 80 -7.54 10.36 -1.06
C PRO A 80 -6.74 11.33 -1.93
N CYS A 81 -5.41 11.28 -1.99
CA CYS A 81 -4.65 12.16 -2.88
C CYS A 81 -4.86 11.78 -4.36
N VAL A 82 -5.10 12.78 -5.21
CA VAL A 82 -5.26 12.62 -6.67
C VAL A 82 -4.24 13.44 -7.46
N ASN A 83 -3.20 13.95 -6.81
CA ASN A 83 -2.12 14.66 -7.48
C ASN A 83 -1.30 13.66 -8.31
N PRO A 84 -1.26 13.78 -9.65
CA PRO A 84 -0.56 12.81 -10.49
C PRO A 84 0.95 12.79 -10.22
N ASN A 85 1.54 13.90 -9.75
CA ASN A 85 2.96 13.96 -9.37
C ASN A 85 3.26 13.20 -8.06
N HIS A 86 2.23 12.75 -7.33
CA HIS A 86 2.37 11.92 -6.12
C HIS A 86 2.14 10.44 -6.41
N ILE A 87 1.95 10.06 -7.67
CA ILE A 87 1.65 8.70 -8.11
C ILE A 87 2.82 8.15 -8.93
N GLU A 88 3.20 6.91 -8.64
CA GLU A 88 4.16 6.15 -9.44
C GLU A 88 3.50 4.84 -9.92
N PRO A 89 3.47 4.55 -11.23
CA PRO A 89 3.13 3.24 -11.74
C PRO A 89 4.19 2.21 -11.32
N VAL A 90 3.81 1.24 -10.50
CA VAL A 90 4.71 0.20 -10.00
C VAL A 90 4.13 -1.18 -10.19
N THR A 91 4.96 -2.21 -10.08
CA THR A 91 4.46 -3.60 -10.06
C THR A 91 3.66 -3.87 -8.78
N HIS A 92 2.75 -4.83 -8.83
CA HIS A 92 1.99 -5.26 -7.66
C HIS A 92 2.87 -5.63 -6.45
N ARG A 93 4.00 -6.30 -6.72
CA ARG A 93 4.98 -6.66 -5.68
C ARG A 93 5.55 -5.43 -4.99
N GLU A 94 5.94 -4.43 -5.78
CA GLU A 94 6.51 -3.19 -5.24
C GLU A 94 5.46 -2.43 -4.41
N ASN A 95 4.22 -2.34 -4.90
CA ASN A 95 3.12 -1.72 -4.16
C ASN A 95 2.88 -2.40 -2.79
N ILE A 96 2.90 -3.74 -2.74
CA ILE A 96 2.78 -4.48 -1.47
C ILE A 96 3.94 -4.19 -0.53
N LEU A 97 5.18 -4.20 -1.03
CA LEU A 97 6.38 -3.99 -0.22
C LEU A 97 6.41 -2.58 0.38
N ARG A 98 5.97 -1.60 -0.41
CA ARG A 98 5.85 -0.19 0.00
C ARG A 98 4.65 0.07 0.91
N GLY A 99 3.60 -0.75 0.80
CA GLY A 99 2.40 -0.65 1.60
C GLY A 99 2.66 -0.96 3.07
N ASN A 100 1.91 -0.27 3.95
CA ASN A 100 1.95 -0.49 5.39
C ASN A 100 1.06 -1.67 5.81
N THR A 101 1.28 -2.84 5.21
CA THR A 101 0.49 -4.05 5.50
C THR A 101 1.12 -4.84 6.65
N GLY A 102 0.31 -5.64 7.35
CA GLY A 102 0.81 -6.54 8.41
C GLY A 102 1.88 -7.51 7.94
N ASN A 103 1.90 -7.86 6.64
CA ASN A 103 2.94 -8.67 6.02
C ASN A 103 4.28 -7.93 5.95
N THR A 104 4.28 -6.64 5.61
CA THR A 104 5.48 -5.78 5.63
C THR A 104 6.06 -5.68 7.04
N HIS A 105 5.23 -5.48 8.07
CA HIS A 105 5.70 -5.52 9.45
C HIS A 105 6.26 -6.89 9.83
N ASN A 106 5.64 -7.97 9.36
CA ASN A 106 6.10 -9.32 9.62
C ASN A 106 7.39 -9.69 8.91
N SER A 107 7.78 -9.02 7.81
CA SER A 107 9.08 -9.21 7.18
C SER A 107 10.18 -8.38 7.85
N ILE A 108 9.85 -7.17 8.33
CA ILE A 108 10.80 -6.25 9.00
C ILE A 108 11.19 -6.71 10.41
N LYS A 109 10.31 -7.42 11.14
CA LYS A 109 10.59 -7.86 12.51
C LYS A 109 11.98 -8.52 12.63
N THR A 110 12.80 -8.05 13.56
CA THR A 110 14.09 -8.64 13.88
C THR A 110 13.98 -9.79 14.86
N HIS A 111 12.85 -9.90 15.58
CA HIS A 111 12.59 -10.93 16.58
C HIS A 111 11.20 -11.55 16.40
N CYS A 112 11.06 -12.83 16.76
CA CYS A 112 9.76 -13.49 16.79
C CYS A 112 8.92 -13.04 18.00
N PRO A 113 7.61 -13.37 18.09
CA PRO A 113 6.75 -12.98 19.23
C PRO A 113 7.17 -13.53 20.61
N GLN A 114 8.20 -14.38 20.67
CA GLN A 114 8.79 -14.92 21.89
C GLN A 114 10.17 -14.29 22.19
N GLY A 115 10.57 -13.27 21.43
CA GLY A 115 11.83 -12.56 21.62
C GLY A 115 13.06 -13.23 21.00
N HIS A 116 12.92 -14.33 20.25
CA HIS A 116 14.09 -14.95 19.60
C HIS A 116 14.49 -14.18 18.33
N PRO A 117 15.79 -13.93 18.09
CA PRO A 117 16.25 -13.17 16.92
C PRO A 117 16.03 -13.96 15.63
N TYR A 118 15.59 -13.27 14.58
CA TYR A 118 15.60 -13.78 13.22
C TYR A 118 17.00 -13.57 12.61
N GLY A 119 17.86 -14.56 12.76
CA GLY A 119 19.14 -14.68 12.06
C GLY A 119 19.21 -15.95 11.22
N GLU A 120 20.31 -16.16 10.50
CA GLU A 120 20.51 -17.33 9.63
C GLU A 120 20.32 -18.65 10.38
N ALA A 121 20.87 -18.74 11.60
CA ALA A 121 20.77 -19.93 12.45
C ALA A 121 19.34 -20.19 12.99
N ASN A 122 18.54 -19.14 13.21
CA ASN A 122 17.24 -19.25 13.89
C ASN A 122 16.02 -19.02 13.00
N THR A 123 16.21 -18.71 11.71
CA THR A 123 15.12 -18.45 10.76
C THR A 123 15.01 -19.60 9.76
N TYR A 124 13.89 -20.30 9.77
CA TYR A 124 13.49 -21.20 8.68
C TYR A 124 12.63 -20.43 7.68
N ARG A 125 12.93 -20.52 6.38
CA ARG A 125 12.18 -19.86 5.31
C ARG A 125 11.49 -20.92 4.45
N TYR A 126 10.18 -20.78 4.28
CA TYR A 126 9.36 -21.67 3.45
C TYR A 126 9.41 -21.23 1.98
N PRO A 127 9.14 -22.15 1.03
CA PRO A 127 9.02 -21.81 -0.39
C PRO A 127 7.96 -20.74 -0.70
N ASP A 128 6.92 -20.65 0.14
CA ASP A 128 5.85 -19.65 0.03
C ASP A 128 6.21 -18.27 0.62
N GLY A 129 7.47 -18.06 1.02
CA GLY A 129 7.96 -16.80 1.58
C GLY A 129 7.66 -16.60 3.07
N ARG A 130 6.92 -17.50 3.73
CA ARG A 130 6.74 -17.45 5.19
C ARG A 130 8.07 -17.75 5.89
N ARG A 131 8.20 -17.28 7.14
CA ARG A 131 9.31 -17.63 8.02
C ARG A 131 8.81 -18.21 9.34
N SER A 132 9.58 -19.12 9.91
CA SER A 132 9.37 -19.66 11.25
C SER A 132 10.63 -19.53 12.09
N CYS A 133 10.42 -19.33 13.39
CA CYS A 133 11.49 -19.30 14.39
C CYS A 133 11.85 -20.73 14.79
N ARG A 134 13.08 -21.16 14.49
CA ARG A 134 13.55 -22.52 14.78
C ARG A 134 13.55 -22.82 16.29
N ALA A 135 13.92 -21.84 17.13
CA ALA A 135 13.83 -21.97 18.60
C ALA A 135 12.39 -22.24 19.06
N CYS A 136 11.40 -21.49 18.54
CA CYS A 136 9.99 -21.74 18.84
C CYS A 136 9.56 -23.14 18.38
N SER A 137 9.94 -23.55 17.17
CA SER A 137 9.60 -24.88 16.64
C SER A 137 10.18 -26.00 17.51
N ARG A 138 11.43 -25.87 17.99
CA ARG A 138 12.06 -26.83 18.91
C ARG A 138 11.30 -26.90 20.24
N SER A 139 10.95 -25.76 20.82
CA SER A 139 10.18 -25.68 22.08
C SER A 139 8.80 -26.32 21.96
N ASN A 140 8.08 -26.06 20.87
CA ASN A 140 6.75 -26.66 20.62
C ASN A 140 6.85 -28.18 20.44
N ARG A 141 7.80 -28.68 19.64
CA ARG A 141 8.02 -30.12 19.46
C ARG A 141 8.36 -30.82 20.79
N ARG A 142 9.13 -30.16 21.67
CA ARG A 142 9.41 -30.69 23.03
C ARG A 142 8.16 -30.77 23.89
N ARG A 143 7.25 -29.78 23.80
CA ARG A 143 5.98 -29.77 24.52
C ARG A 143 5.02 -30.86 24.02
N GLU A 144 4.91 -31.03 22.71
CA GLU A 144 4.07 -32.08 22.09
C GLU A 144 4.50 -33.48 22.50
N ARG A 145 5.81 -33.79 22.45
CA ARG A 145 6.35 -35.09 22.89
C ARG A 145 6.07 -35.41 24.35
N LYS A 146 5.98 -34.41 25.22
CA LYS A 146 5.60 -34.60 26.63
C LYS A 146 4.11 -34.88 26.78
N ARG A 147 3.27 -34.34 25.91
CA ARG A 147 1.80 -34.54 25.94
C ARG A 147 1.38 -35.91 25.43
N GLY A 148 2.04 -36.45 24.41
CA GLY A 148 1.75 -37.79 23.87
C GLY A 148 2.37 -38.97 24.64
N ARG A 149 2.91 -38.72 25.84
CA ARG A 149 3.48 -39.75 26.74
C ARG A 149 2.66 -39.90 28.04
N ASN A 150 1.56 -39.17 28.17
CA ASN A 150 0.49 -39.38 29.16
C ASN A 150 -0.68 -40.06 28.46
#